data_AF-A0A523G6P4-F1
#
_entry.id   AF-A0A523G6P4-F1
#
_cell.length_a   1.000
_cell.length_b   1.000
_cell.length_c   1.000
_cell.angle_alpha   90.00
_cell.angle_beta   90.00
_cell.angle_gamma   90.00
#
_symmetry.space_group_name_H-M   'P 1'
#
loop_
_entity.id
_entity.type
_entity.pdbx_description
1 polymer ?
#
loop_
_entity_poly.entity_id
_entity_poly.type
_entity_poly.pdbx_seq_one_letter_code
_entity_poly.pdbx_strand_id
1 'polypeptide(L)'
;DSDIDRVVDDFVAAAQMASEAGFHFVDIKHCHGYLGHEFLSAFNRPGKYGGSLEHRTRFLRSIVEGIRATSNIPIAVRLSAFDWIPFKEGADGVGKPWNDNGAYTEGFGGNETGLGADLKEVFQLFEIFKHLGIELVCITGGSPYYVPHIQRPALFPPSDGYLPPEDPLVGVARQIQITGQIKKQFPEMKIVGSAYSYLQEWLPQVAEAVVEQELVDFVGLGRMVLSYPDMPADILEGNGLKRQKICRTFSDCTTAPRQGMISGCFPLDPFYKGMPEAARLKEIKQKLES
;
A
#
# COMPACT_ATOMS: atom_id res chain seq x y z
N ASP A 1 -18.90 -13.77 13.52
CA ASP A 1 -19.72 -13.17 12.45
C ASP A 1 -20.45 -11.94 12.93
N SER A 2 -21.22 -11.97 14.02
CA SER A 2 -21.90 -10.77 14.57
C SER A 2 -20.97 -9.60 14.87
N ASP A 3 -19.76 -9.87 15.38
CA ASP A 3 -18.79 -8.79 15.64
C ASP A 3 -18.28 -8.16 14.34
N ILE A 4 -18.23 -8.92 13.25
CA ILE A 4 -17.85 -8.40 11.93
C ILE A 4 -18.99 -7.59 11.33
N ASP A 5 -20.24 -8.02 11.53
CA ASP A 5 -21.41 -7.22 11.16
C ASP A 5 -21.39 -5.85 11.88
N ARG A 6 -21.06 -5.83 13.18
CA ARG A 6 -20.87 -4.56 13.92
C ARG A 6 -19.74 -3.70 13.35
N VAL A 7 -18.61 -4.31 12.99
CA VAL A 7 -17.51 -3.58 12.34
C VAL A 7 -17.98 -2.98 11.01
N VAL A 8 -18.79 -3.70 10.22
CA VAL A 8 -19.38 -3.14 8.99
C VAL A 8 -20.22 -1.90 9.32
N ASP A 9 -21.07 -1.95 10.35
CA ASP A 9 -21.86 -0.79 10.79
C ASP A 9 -20.96 0.40 11.20
N ASP A 10 -19.84 0.14 11.89
CA ASP A 10 -18.87 1.17 12.26
C ASP A 10 -18.24 1.84 11.03
N PHE A 11 -17.93 1.08 9.96
CA PHE A 11 -17.45 1.64 8.69
C PHE A 11 -18.50 2.52 8.01
N VAL A 12 -19.78 2.12 8.04
CA VAL A 12 -20.89 2.90 7.47
C VAL A 12 -21.06 4.21 8.23
N ALA A 13 -21.07 4.16 9.57
CA ALA A 13 -21.14 5.36 10.41
C ALA A 13 -19.96 6.30 10.17
N ALA A 14 -18.74 5.76 10.04
CA ALA A 14 -17.55 6.54 9.75
C ALA A 14 -17.62 7.25 8.38
N ALA A 15 -18.14 6.58 7.36
CA ALA A 15 -18.31 7.19 6.04
C ALA A 15 -19.38 8.29 6.03
N GLN A 16 -20.46 8.11 6.79
CA GLN A 16 -21.46 9.17 6.98
C GLN A 16 -20.83 10.40 7.65
N MET A 17 -20.06 10.21 8.74
CA MET A 17 -19.35 11.30 9.38
C MET A 17 -18.36 11.99 8.44
N ALA A 18 -17.65 11.24 7.60
CA ALA A 18 -16.75 11.82 6.59
C ALA A 18 -17.52 12.68 5.57
N SER A 19 -18.68 12.21 5.12
CA SER A 19 -19.57 12.97 4.24
C SER A 19 -20.05 14.27 4.89
N GLU A 20 -20.49 14.21 6.14
CA GLU A 20 -20.96 15.38 6.90
C GLU A 20 -19.84 16.39 7.19
N ALA A 21 -18.62 15.90 7.37
CA ALA A 21 -17.42 16.74 7.54
C ALA A 21 -16.91 17.35 6.23
N GLY A 22 -17.50 17.03 5.08
CA GLY A 22 -17.15 17.60 3.77
C GLY A 22 -15.98 16.91 3.06
N PHE A 23 -15.64 15.67 3.42
CA PHE A 23 -14.70 14.89 2.62
C PHE A 23 -15.31 14.51 1.27
N HIS A 24 -14.50 14.53 0.22
CA HIS A 24 -14.95 14.28 -1.16
C HIS A 24 -15.12 12.80 -1.49
N PHE A 25 -14.48 11.89 -0.74
CA PHE A 25 -14.58 10.45 -0.91
C PHE A 25 -14.07 9.73 0.34
N VAL A 26 -14.35 8.42 0.44
CA VAL A 26 -13.77 7.53 1.44
C VAL A 26 -12.92 6.45 0.78
N ASP A 27 -11.80 6.05 1.41
CA ASP A 27 -10.92 4.96 0.95
C ASP A 27 -11.13 3.73 1.85
N ILE A 28 -11.74 2.66 1.32
CA ILE A 28 -11.96 1.42 2.06
C ILE A 28 -10.73 0.52 1.92
N LYS A 29 -10.00 0.37 3.03
CA LYS A 29 -8.68 -0.27 3.05
C LYS A 29 -8.75 -1.80 2.95
N HIS A 30 -8.33 -2.35 1.81
CA HIS A 30 -8.21 -3.78 1.50
C HIS A 30 -6.76 -4.15 1.13
N CYS A 31 -5.81 -3.58 1.85
CA CYS A 31 -4.38 -3.76 1.59
C CYS A 31 -3.59 -4.08 2.87
N HIS A 32 -2.33 -4.47 2.68
CA HIS A 32 -1.29 -4.49 3.71
C HIS A 32 -1.52 -5.43 4.90
N GLY A 33 -2.39 -6.44 4.74
CA GLY A 33 -2.79 -7.32 5.84
C GLY A 33 -3.70 -6.65 6.89
N TYR A 34 -4.32 -5.50 6.56
CA TYR A 34 -5.41 -4.97 7.39
C TYR A 34 -6.67 -5.81 7.22
N LEU A 35 -7.63 -5.65 8.13
CA LEU A 35 -8.85 -6.49 8.21
C LEU A 35 -9.56 -6.74 6.87
N GLY A 36 -9.76 -5.71 6.04
CA GLY A 36 -10.39 -5.89 4.72
C GLY A 36 -9.58 -6.82 3.81
N HIS A 37 -8.25 -6.74 3.86
CA HIS A 37 -7.35 -7.64 3.15
C HIS A 37 -7.35 -9.05 3.75
N GLU A 38 -7.40 -9.20 5.08
CA GLU A 38 -7.47 -10.51 5.73
C GLU A 38 -8.69 -11.32 5.27
N PHE A 39 -9.83 -10.67 5.02
CA PHE A 39 -11.00 -11.33 4.44
C PHE A 39 -10.75 -11.83 3.02
N LEU A 40 -10.00 -11.09 2.20
CA LEU A 40 -9.59 -11.57 0.87
C LEU A 40 -8.66 -12.79 0.97
N SER A 41 -7.94 -12.96 2.07
CA SER A 41 -7.09 -14.15 2.31
C SER A 41 -7.79 -15.24 3.15
N ALA A 42 -9.08 -15.09 3.47
CA ALA A 42 -9.80 -15.98 4.38
C ALA A 42 -10.31 -17.28 3.70
N PHE A 43 -9.44 -17.99 2.97
CA PHE A 43 -9.78 -19.20 2.20
C PHE A 43 -10.35 -20.33 3.07
N ASN A 44 -9.78 -20.51 4.26
CA ASN A 44 -10.13 -21.62 5.16
C ASN A 44 -11.10 -21.21 6.28
N ARG A 45 -11.56 -19.96 6.29
CA ARG A 45 -12.47 -19.45 7.32
C ARG A 45 -13.89 -19.96 7.04
N PRO A 46 -14.57 -20.61 8.02
CA PRO A 46 -15.95 -21.01 7.84
C PRO A 46 -16.91 -19.79 7.90
N GLY A 47 -18.17 -20.03 7.56
CA GLY A 47 -19.23 -19.02 7.66
C GLY A 47 -19.28 -18.05 6.48
N LYS A 48 -19.99 -16.93 6.66
CA LYS A 48 -20.39 -16.06 5.54
C LYS A 48 -19.30 -15.11 5.02
N TYR A 49 -18.14 -15.06 5.70
CA TYR A 49 -17.00 -14.18 5.38
C TYR A 49 -15.73 -14.95 4.94
N GLY A 50 -15.84 -16.22 4.58
CA GLY A 50 -14.69 -17.03 4.17
C GLY A 50 -15.04 -18.14 3.20
N GLY A 51 -14.02 -18.80 2.68
CA GLY A 51 -14.16 -19.79 1.61
C GLY A 51 -14.20 -19.13 0.23
N SER A 52 -15.37 -19.17 -0.42
CA SER A 52 -15.53 -18.64 -1.78
C SER A 52 -15.19 -17.14 -1.86
N LEU A 53 -14.80 -16.68 -3.04
CA LEU A 53 -14.57 -15.25 -3.27
C LEU A 53 -15.81 -14.41 -2.95
N GLU A 54 -17.01 -14.92 -3.22
CA GLU A 54 -18.28 -14.25 -2.86
C GLU A 54 -18.38 -13.99 -1.35
N HIS A 55 -18.01 -14.98 -0.53
CA HIS A 55 -18.02 -14.83 0.93
C HIS A 55 -16.88 -13.95 1.42
N ARG A 56 -15.66 -14.14 0.89
CA ARG A 56 -14.48 -13.32 1.24
C ARG A 56 -14.67 -11.84 0.91
N THR A 57 -15.43 -11.52 -0.13
CA THR A 57 -15.76 -10.13 -0.53
C THR A 57 -17.01 -9.58 0.16
N ARG A 58 -17.73 -10.39 0.96
CA ARG A 58 -18.94 -9.94 1.67
C ARG A 58 -18.68 -8.74 2.57
N PHE A 59 -17.55 -8.70 3.26
CA PHE A 59 -17.18 -7.58 4.13
C PHE A 59 -17.19 -6.24 3.37
N LEU A 60 -16.49 -6.17 2.24
CA LEU A 60 -16.49 -5.00 1.37
C LEU A 60 -17.89 -4.67 0.86
N ARG A 61 -18.59 -5.68 0.31
CA ARG A 61 -19.91 -5.50 -0.30
C ARG A 61 -20.91 -4.91 0.70
N SER A 62 -20.94 -5.43 1.92
CA SER A 62 -21.84 -4.94 2.97
C SER A 62 -21.49 -3.52 3.42
N ILE A 63 -20.20 -3.17 3.49
CA ILE A 63 -19.79 -1.77 3.74
C ILE A 63 -20.30 -0.85 2.63
N VAL A 64 -20.04 -1.21 1.36
CA VAL A 64 -20.44 -0.38 0.21
C VAL A 64 -21.96 -0.22 0.12
N GLU A 65 -22.70 -1.31 0.29
CA GLU A 65 -24.17 -1.29 0.34
C GLU A 65 -24.69 -0.40 1.47
N GLY A 66 -24.11 -0.51 2.67
CA GLY A 66 -24.49 0.31 3.82
C GLY A 66 -24.17 1.79 3.64
N ILE A 67 -22.98 2.14 3.14
CA ILE A 67 -22.60 3.53 2.85
C ILE A 67 -23.56 4.15 1.85
N ARG A 68 -23.89 3.42 0.77
CA ARG A 68 -24.82 3.91 -0.26
C ARG A 68 -26.25 4.09 0.23
N ALA A 69 -26.64 3.39 1.30
CA ALA A 69 -27.95 3.57 1.91
C ALA A 69 -28.04 4.85 2.77
N THR A 70 -26.91 5.38 3.25
CA THR A 70 -26.88 6.53 4.18
C THR A 70 -26.20 7.78 3.62
N SER A 71 -25.38 7.65 2.58
CA SER A 71 -24.60 8.73 1.98
C SER A 71 -24.34 8.49 0.49
N ASN A 72 -24.13 9.58 -0.25
CA ASN A 72 -23.67 9.58 -1.64
C ASN A 72 -22.16 9.84 -1.77
N ILE A 73 -21.40 9.79 -0.67
CA ILE A 73 -19.95 10.00 -0.70
C ILE A 73 -19.30 8.96 -1.64
N PRO A 74 -18.51 9.39 -2.64
CA PRO A 74 -17.77 8.47 -3.50
C PRO A 74 -16.88 7.51 -2.71
N ILE A 75 -16.74 6.30 -3.23
CA ILE A 75 -15.97 5.22 -2.60
C ILE A 75 -14.78 4.88 -3.48
N ALA A 76 -13.60 4.93 -2.87
CA ALA A 76 -12.35 4.39 -3.41
C ALA A 76 -11.94 3.14 -2.62
N VAL A 77 -11.09 2.32 -3.21
CA VAL A 77 -10.49 1.16 -2.53
C VAL A 77 -8.98 1.18 -2.69
N ARG A 78 -8.25 0.99 -1.59
CA ARG A 78 -6.83 0.64 -1.63
C ARG A 78 -6.65 -0.86 -1.51
N LEU A 79 -6.02 -1.48 -2.49
CA LEU A 79 -5.94 -2.93 -2.63
C LEU A 79 -4.48 -3.39 -2.73
N SER A 80 -4.09 -4.32 -1.86
CA SER A 80 -2.92 -5.17 -2.15
C SER A 80 -3.34 -6.16 -3.23
N ALA A 81 -2.90 -5.95 -4.46
CA ALA A 81 -3.26 -6.79 -5.61
C ALA A 81 -2.59 -8.16 -5.56
N PHE A 82 -1.54 -8.31 -4.77
CA PHE A 82 -0.87 -9.58 -4.52
C PHE A 82 -0.20 -9.53 -3.16
N ASP A 83 -0.07 -10.71 -2.57
CA ASP A 83 0.64 -10.94 -1.33
C ASP A 83 1.68 -12.04 -1.48
N TRP A 84 2.77 -11.91 -0.74
CA TRP A 84 3.84 -12.89 -0.68
C TRP A 84 3.84 -13.56 0.68
N ILE A 85 4.42 -14.77 0.72
CA ILE A 85 4.74 -15.45 1.97
C ILE A 85 5.47 -14.49 2.92
N PRO A 86 5.21 -14.54 4.25
CA PRO A 86 6.01 -13.82 5.23
C PRO A 86 7.51 -14.07 5.08
N PHE A 87 8.32 -13.04 5.32
CA PHE A 87 9.77 -13.10 5.33
C PHE A 87 10.32 -12.90 6.74
N LYS A 88 11.50 -13.48 6.99
CA LYS A 88 12.30 -13.33 8.20
C LYS A 88 13.71 -12.89 7.84
N GLU A 89 14.42 -12.33 8.79
CA GLU A 89 15.86 -12.06 8.63
C GLU A 89 16.64 -13.38 8.54
N GLY A 90 17.47 -13.52 7.53
CA GLY A 90 18.41 -14.62 7.37
C GLY A 90 19.67 -14.44 8.22
N ALA A 91 20.46 -15.50 8.37
CA ALA A 91 21.74 -15.43 9.09
C ALA A 91 22.76 -14.46 8.47
N ASP A 92 22.56 -14.08 7.21
CA ASP A 92 23.32 -13.09 6.44
C ASP A 92 22.71 -11.68 6.48
N GLY A 93 21.67 -11.47 7.31
CA GLY A 93 20.91 -10.22 7.39
C GLY A 93 19.97 -9.99 6.20
N VAL A 94 19.97 -10.86 5.19
CA VAL A 94 19.11 -10.76 4.01
C VAL A 94 17.78 -11.44 4.27
N GLY A 95 16.68 -10.83 3.82
CA GLY A 95 15.35 -11.40 3.96
C GLY A 95 15.23 -12.77 3.28
N LYS A 96 14.64 -13.74 3.98
CA LYS A 96 14.33 -15.07 3.44
C LYS A 96 12.87 -15.41 3.69
N PRO A 97 12.22 -16.17 2.81
CA PRO A 97 10.89 -16.72 3.09
C PRO A 97 10.85 -17.41 4.45
N TRP A 98 9.73 -17.29 5.16
CA TRP A 98 9.58 -17.91 6.48
C TRP A 98 9.63 -19.44 6.40
N ASN A 99 9.06 -20.01 5.33
CA ASN A 99 9.15 -21.43 4.99
C ASN A 99 9.99 -21.65 3.72
N ASP A 100 10.76 -22.74 3.69
CA ASP A 100 11.58 -23.13 2.53
C ASP A 100 10.85 -24.15 1.64
N ASN A 101 9.66 -24.59 2.06
CA ASN A 101 8.90 -25.68 1.43
C ASN A 101 8.15 -25.24 0.17
N GLY A 102 8.22 -23.96 -0.20
CA GLY A 102 7.87 -23.46 -1.53
C GLY A 102 6.38 -23.39 -1.86
N ALA A 103 5.47 -23.73 -0.93
CA ALA A 103 4.03 -23.59 -1.12
C ALA A 103 3.44 -22.58 -0.13
N TYR A 104 2.73 -21.58 -0.65
CA TYR A 104 1.96 -20.62 0.15
C TYR A 104 0.71 -20.22 -0.62
N THR A 105 -0.43 -20.76 -0.20
CA THR A 105 -1.74 -20.59 -0.86
C THR A 105 -2.66 -19.62 -0.14
N GLU A 106 -2.20 -19.03 0.97
CA GLU A 106 -3.03 -18.17 1.82
C GLU A 106 -2.95 -16.69 1.42
N GLY A 107 -2.10 -16.32 0.46
CA GLY A 107 -1.96 -14.94 -0.01
C GLY A 107 -2.94 -14.60 -1.12
N PHE A 108 -3.85 -13.64 -0.89
CA PHE A 108 -4.69 -13.11 -1.96
C PHE A 108 -3.84 -12.54 -3.11
N GLY A 109 -4.15 -12.95 -4.33
CA GLY A 109 -3.42 -12.53 -5.53
C GLY A 109 -1.97 -13.05 -5.60
N GLY A 110 -1.56 -13.94 -4.70
CA GLY A 110 -0.27 -14.64 -4.74
C GLY A 110 -0.37 -15.92 -5.58
N ASN A 111 0.73 -16.31 -6.23
CA ASN A 111 0.82 -17.61 -6.88
C ASN A 111 1.12 -18.73 -5.85
N GLU A 112 1.04 -20.00 -6.29
CA GLU A 112 1.27 -21.16 -5.43
C GLU A 112 2.66 -21.17 -4.77
N THR A 113 3.65 -20.50 -5.37
CA THR A 113 5.02 -20.44 -4.84
C THR A 113 5.17 -19.44 -3.68
N GLY A 114 4.18 -18.57 -3.46
CA GLY A 114 4.24 -17.50 -2.46
C GLY A 114 5.18 -16.35 -2.79
N LEU A 115 5.76 -16.33 -3.99
CA LEU A 115 6.81 -15.38 -4.43
C LEU A 115 6.51 -14.77 -5.80
N GLY A 116 5.28 -14.90 -6.26
CA GLY A 116 4.77 -14.30 -7.49
C GLY A 116 3.32 -13.86 -7.31
N ALA A 117 2.75 -13.31 -8.38
CA ALA A 117 1.36 -12.88 -8.40
C ALA A 117 0.52 -13.78 -9.30
N ASP A 118 -0.72 -14.04 -8.90
CA ASP A 118 -1.79 -14.61 -9.73
C ASP A 118 -2.98 -13.64 -9.71
N LEU A 119 -3.22 -12.97 -10.84
CA LEU A 119 -4.23 -11.92 -10.92
C LEU A 119 -5.64 -12.44 -11.24
N LYS A 120 -5.85 -13.75 -11.33
CA LYS A 120 -7.16 -14.30 -11.71
C LYS A 120 -8.29 -13.87 -10.76
N GLU A 121 -8.11 -14.04 -9.45
CA GLU A 121 -9.09 -13.58 -8.47
C GLU A 121 -9.11 -12.05 -8.32
N VAL A 122 -7.99 -11.40 -8.59
CA VAL A 122 -7.91 -9.92 -8.61
C VAL A 122 -8.83 -9.37 -9.69
N PHE A 123 -8.81 -9.94 -10.89
CA PHE A 123 -9.72 -9.51 -11.96
C PHE A 123 -11.19 -9.78 -11.62
N GLN A 124 -11.50 -10.91 -10.96
CA GLN A 124 -12.86 -11.16 -10.47
C GLN A 124 -13.29 -10.14 -9.41
N LEU A 125 -12.37 -9.71 -8.53
CA LEU A 125 -12.63 -8.65 -7.55
C LEU A 125 -12.88 -7.29 -8.22
N PHE A 126 -12.18 -6.99 -9.32
CA PHE A 126 -12.39 -5.77 -10.09
C PHE A 126 -13.76 -5.75 -10.79
N GLU A 127 -14.25 -6.88 -11.29
CA GLU A 127 -15.64 -6.97 -11.76
C GLU A 127 -16.62 -6.68 -10.62
N ILE A 128 -16.35 -7.18 -9.41
CA ILE A 128 -17.16 -6.83 -8.23
C ILE A 128 -17.10 -5.32 -7.95
N PHE A 129 -15.93 -4.69 -8.02
CA PHE A 129 -15.79 -3.24 -7.86
C PHE A 129 -16.64 -2.47 -8.88
N LYS A 130 -16.62 -2.88 -10.14
CA LYS A 130 -17.45 -2.31 -11.21
C LYS A 130 -18.94 -2.44 -10.92
N HIS A 131 -19.41 -3.63 -10.52
CA HIS A 131 -20.80 -3.84 -10.14
C HIS A 131 -21.20 -3.02 -8.91
N LEU A 132 -20.28 -2.83 -7.97
CA LEU A 132 -20.43 -1.97 -6.82
C LEU A 132 -20.23 -0.49 -7.14
N GLY A 133 -20.01 -0.09 -8.40
CA GLY A 133 -19.75 1.29 -8.84
C GLY A 133 -18.62 1.98 -8.06
N ILE A 134 -17.56 1.25 -7.76
CA ILE A 134 -16.30 1.78 -7.24
C ILE A 134 -15.45 2.16 -8.45
N GLU A 135 -15.07 3.43 -8.55
CA GLU A 135 -14.40 3.95 -9.75
C GLU A 135 -12.91 4.21 -9.55
N LEU A 136 -12.45 4.40 -8.30
CA LEU A 136 -11.07 4.73 -7.96
C LEU A 136 -10.41 3.61 -7.14
N VAL A 137 -9.32 3.05 -7.65
CA VAL A 137 -8.56 2.00 -6.96
C VAL A 137 -7.08 2.34 -6.88
N CYS A 138 -6.52 2.29 -5.67
CA CYS A 138 -5.09 2.45 -5.44
C CYS A 138 -4.43 1.09 -5.26
N ILE A 139 -3.52 0.74 -6.18
CA ILE A 139 -2.84 -0.56 -6.20
C ILE A 139 -1.57 -0.50 -5.38
N THR A 140 -1.38 -1.53 -4.57
CA THR A 140 -0.17 -1.82 -3.80
C THR A 140 0.07 -3.33 -3.80
N GLY A 141 1.15 -3.81 -3.18
CA GLY A 141 1.36 -5.23 -2.93
C GLY A 141 1.96 -5.49 -1.56
N GLY A 142 1.76 -6.70 -1.03
CA GLY A 142 2.36 -7.15 0.21
C GLY A 142 1.87 -6.40 1.45
N SER A 143 2.61 -6.59 2.54
CA SER A 143 2.40 -5.92 3.82
C SER A 143 3.71 -5.38 4.41
N PRO A 144 3.69 -4.19 5.04
CA PRO A 144 4.86 -3.64 5.70
C PRO A 144 5.29 -4.43 6.95
N TYR A 145 4.44 -5.36 7.44
CA TYR A 145 4.66 -6.12 8.66
C TYR A 145 5.38 -7.46 8.42
N TYR A 146 5.13 -8.11 7.28
CA TYR A 146 5.73 -9.42 6.97
C TYR A 146 6.48 -9.50 5.64
N VAL A 147 6.22 -8.61 4.67
CA VAL A 147 7.01 -8.49 3.42
C VAL A 147 7.34 -7.03 3.07
N PRO A 148 7.99 -6.26 3.98
CA PRO A 148 8.23 -4.83 3.77
C PRO A 148 8.94 -4.50 2.44
N HIS A 149 9.90 -5.31 1.98
CA HIS A 149 10.63 -5.03 0.75
C HIS A 149 9.74 -5.01 -0.51
N ILE A 150 8.63 -5.78 -0.51
CA ILE A 150 7.64 -5.78 -1.60
C ILE A 150 6.76 -4.54 -1.53
N GLN A 151 6.23 -4.23 -0.34
CA GLN A 151 5.32 -3.11 -0.16
C GLN A 151 6.01 -1.76 -0.36
N ARG A 152 7.26 -1.64 0.09
CA ARG A 152 8.06 -0.42 0.05
C ARG A 152 9.48 -0.75 -0.43
N PRO A 153 9.70 -0.89 -1.75
CA PRO A 153 11.04 -1.03 -2.29
C PRO A 153 11.95 0.10 -1.78
N ALA A 154 13.03 -0.27 -1.12
CA ALA A 154 14.02 0.62 -0.53
C ALA A 154 15.33 -0.14 -0.30
N LEU A 155 16.46 0.53 -0.47
CA LEU A 155 17.78 -0.04 -0.14
C LEU A 155 17.98 -0.17 1.37
N PHE A 156 17.48 0.83 2.11
CA PHE A 156 17.61 0.88 3.56
C PHE A 156 16.37 0.27 4.19
N PRO A 157 16.50 -0.89 4.85
CA PRO A 157 15.36 -1.45 5.55
C PRO A 157 14.95 -0.55 6.71
N PRO A 158 13.69 -0.65 7.16
CA PRO A 158 13.29 -0.11 8.44
C PRO A 158 14.15 -0.71 9.56
N SER A 159 14.16 -0.04 10.71
CA SER A 159 14.87 -0.44 11.94
C SER A 159 14.64 -1.88 12.43
N ASP A 160 13.54 -2.49 12.03
CA ASP A 160 13.08 -3.84 12.42
C ASP A 160 12.99 -4.77 11.19
N GLY A 161 13.64 -4.39 10.09
CA GLY A 161 13.63 -5.13 8.84
C GLY A 161 14.96 -5.83 8.56
N TYR A 162 14.98 -6.51 7.42
CA TYR A 162 16.14 -7.22 6.86
C TYR A 162 16.61 -6.52 5.58
N LEU A 163 17.85 -6.78 5.14
CA LEU A 163 18.31 -6.34 3.83
C LEU A 163 17.43 -6.96 2.73
N PRO A 164 17.01 -6.18 1.72
CA PRO A 164 16.10 -6.69 0.70
C PRO A 164 16.73 -7.86 -0.08
N PRO A 165 15.97 -8.92 -0.36
CA PRO A 165 16.46 -10.11 -1.08
C PRO A 165 16.72 -9.87 -2.57
N GLU A 166 16.30 -8.72 -3.09
CA GLU A 166 16.43 -8.32 -4.49
C GLU A 166 16.73 -6.83 -4.59
N ASP A 167 17.23 -6.39 -5.75
CA ASP A 167 17.36 -4.96 -6.02
C ASP A 167 15.96 -4.31 -5.95
N PRO A 168 15.75 -3.24 -5.16
CA PRO A 168 14.45 -2.60 -5.03
C PRO A 168 13.86 -2.10 -6.36
N LEU A 169 14.68 -1.86 -7.39
CA LEU A 169 14.18 -1.52 -8.73
C LEU A 169 13.33 -2.64 -9.33
N VAL A 170 13.66 -3.91 -9.04
CA VAL A 170 12.86 -5.08 -9.42
C VAL A 170 11.47 -5.00 -8.76
N GLY A 171 11.43 -4.63 -7.47
CA GLY A 171 10.18 -4.40 -6.73
C GLY A 171 9.31 -3.31 -7.35
N VAL A 172 9.92 -2.17 -7.73
CA VAL A 172 9.21 -1.09 -8.41
C VAL A 172 8.66 -1.56 -9.76
N ALA A 173 9.50 -2.18 -10.59
CA ALA A 173 9.11 -2.67 -11.91
C ALA A 173 7.95 -3.68 -11.83
N ARG A 174 8.00 -4.59 -10.84
CA ARG A 174 6.92 -5.54 -10.57
C ARG A 174 5.59 -4.86 -10.26
N GLN A 175 5.59 -3.86 -9.37
CA GLN A 175 4.35 -3.15 -9.03
C GLN A 175 3.80 -2.36 -10.22
N ILE A 176 4.66 -1.71 -11.03
CA ILE A 176 4.25 -1.04 -12.28
C ILE A 176 3.61 -2.06 -13.23
N GLN A 177 4.25 -3.20 -13.45
CA GLN A 177 3.77 -4.23 -14.36
C GLN A 177 2.41 -4.80 -13.93
N ILE A 178 2.25 -5.14 -12.65
CA ILE A 178 0.98 -5.67 -12.11
C ILE A 178 -0.13 -4.62 -12.22
N THR A 179 0.15 -3.38 -11.85
CA THR A 179 -0.81 -2.28 -11.96
C THR A 179 -1.23 -2.07 -13.42
N GLY A 180 -0.28 -2.09 -14.35
CA GLY A 180 -0.55 -1.97 -15.78
C GLY A 180 -1.37 -3.11 -16.36
N GLN A 181 -1.17 -4.35 -15.87
CA GLN A 181 -2.02 -5.49 -16.26
C GLN A 181 -3.47 -5.29 -15.80
N ILE A 182 -3.68 -4.79 -14.59
CA ILE A 182 -5.00 -4.45 -14.06
C ILE A 182 -5.62 -3.31 -14.90
N LYS A 183 -4.89 -2.22 -15.13
CA LYS A 183 -5.40 -1.07 -15.90
C LYS A 183 -5.76 -1.45 -17.34
N LYS A 184 -4.96 -2.31 -17.98
CA LYS A 184 -5.27 -2.84 -19.32
C LYS A 184 -6.56 -3.67 -19.34
N GLN A 185 -6.83 -4.44 -18.29
CA GLN A 185 -8.05 -5.25 -18.18
C GLN A 185 -9.28 -4.40 -17.84
N PHE A 186 -9.10 -3.31 -17.08
CA PHE A 186 -10.16 -2.41 -16.61
C PHE A 186 -9.86 -0.94 -16.97
N PRO A 187 -9.82 -0.60 -18.28
CA PRO A 187 -9.42 0.74 -18.74
C PRO A 187 -10.37 1.86 -18.29
N GLU A 188 -11.63 1.53 -17.97
CA GLU A 188 -12.63 2.47 -17.49
C GLU A 188 -12.40 2.93 -16.03
N MET A 189 -11.75 2.10 -15.22
CA MET A 189 -11.52 2.39 -13.80
C MET A 189 -10.33 3.35 -13.64
N LYS A 190 -10.42 4.25 -12.66
CA LYS A 190 -9.34 5.15 -12.27
C LYS A 190 -8.34 4.42 -11.38
N ILE A 191 -7.13 4.22 -11.89
CA ILE A 191 -6.09 3.44 -11.20
C ILE A 191 -4.96 4.34 -10.72
N VAL A 192 -4.64 4.24 -9.43
CA VAL A 192 -3.46 4.87 -8.82
C VAL A 192 -2.36 3.82 -8.68
N GLY A 193 -1.22 4.04 -9.34
CA GLY A 193 0.01 3.26 -9.11
C GLY A 193 0.76 3.77 -7.89
N SER A 194 1.35 2.87 -7.11
CA SER A 194 2.11 3.23 -5.90
C SER A 194 3.46 2.51 -5.83
N ALA A 195 4.21 2.74 -4.74
CA ALA A 195 5.55 2.18 -4.49
C ALA A 195 6.71 2.73 -5.36
N TYR A 196 6.58 3.96 -5.86
CA TYR A 196 7.56 4.54 -6.79
C TYR A 196 8.70 5.29 -6.10
N SER A 197 8.66 5.44 -4.76
CA SER A 197 9.58 6.32 -4.03
C SER A 197 11.06 5.95 -4.17
N TYR A 198 11.39 4.70 -4.51
CA TYR A 198 12.77 4.30 -4.76
C TYR A 198 13.38 4.96 -6.01
N LEU A 199 12.55 5.36 -6.99
CA LEU A 199 12.99 6.00 -8.23
C LEU A 199 13.59 7.38 -8.01
N GLN A 200 13.24 8.05 -6.91
CA GLN A 200 13.85 9.32 -6.48
C GLN A 200 13.86 10.37 -7.60
N GLU A 201 15.03 10.76 -8.10
CA GLU A 201 15.20 11.73 -9.20
C GLU A 201 14.50 11.32 -10.50
N TRP A 202 14.35 10.01 -10.73
CA TRP A 202 13.71 9.45 -11.93
C TRP A 202 12.21 9.30 -11.82
N LEU A 203 11.64 9.55 -10.62
CA LEU A 203 10.22 9.37 -10.38
C LEU A 203 9.36 10.15 -11.38
N PRO A 204 9.61 11.44 -11.67
CA PRO A 204 8.75 12.19 -12.58
C PRO A 204 8.75 11.64 -14.01
N GLN A 205 9.92 11.24 -14.53
CA GLN A 205 10.04 10.72 -15.89
C GLN A 205 9.38 9.35 -16.02
N VAL A 206 9.52 8.50 -15.00
CA VAL A 206 8.82 7.20 -14.97
C VAL A 206 7.32 7.42 -14.80
N ALA A 207 6.90 8.38 -13.97
CA ALA A 207 5.49 8.72 -13.78
C ALA A 207 4.83 9.17 -15.09
N GLU A 208 5.49 10.07 -15.83
CA GLU A 208 5.06 10.48 -17.17
C GLU A 208 4.91 9.26 -18.09
N ALA A 209 5.97 8.45 -18.19
CA ALA A 209 5.99 7.31 -19.09
C ALA A 209 4.89 6.27 -18.80
N VAL A 210 4.57 6.01 -17.53
CA VAL A 210 3.51 5.04 -17.18
C VAL A 210 2.10 5.61 -17.37
N VAL A 211 1.93 6.93 -17.28
CA VAL A 211 0.66 7.61 -17.58
C VAL A 211 0.44 7.65 -19.09
N GLU A 212 1.46 8.05 -19.88
CA GLU A 212 1.39 8.06 -21.35
C GLU A 212 1.12 6.68 -21.94
N GLN A 213 1.64 5.62 -21.31
CA GLN A 213 1.41 4.23 -21.70
C GLN A 213 0.08 3.66 -21.18
N GLU A 214 -0.77 4.47 -20.56
CA GLU A 214 -2.07 4.08 -19.99
C GLU A 214 -1.96 2.91 -18.99
N LEU A 215 -0.85 2.82 -18.25
CA LEU A 215 -0.66 1.81 -17.21
C LEU A 215 -1.30 2.22 -15.88
N VAL A 216 -1.54 3.53 -15.69
CA VAL A 216 -2.21 4.16 -14.55
C VAL A 216 -2.92 5.44 -14.99
N ASP A 217 -3.90 5.91 -14.23
CA ASP A 217 -4.43 7.29 -14.36
C ASP A 217 -3.67 8.27 -13.45
N PHE A 218 -3.14 7.78 -12.33
CA PHE A 218 -2.45 8.59 -11.33
C PHE A 218 -1.23 7.87 -10.75
N VAL A 219 -0.22 8.64 -10.36
CA VAL A 219 0.91 8.14 -9.55
C VAL A 219 0.77 8.65 -8.12
N GLY A 220 0.56 7.71 -7.19
CA GLY A 220 0.41 7.98 -5.77
C GLY A 220 1.75 8.22 -5.08
N LEU A 221 1.88 9.38 -4.41
CA LEU A 221 3.08 9.76 -3.66
C LEU A 221 2.82 9.67 -2.15
N GLY A 222 3.67 8.89 -1.46
CA GLY A 222 3.65 8.77 0.01
C GLY A 222 4.81 9.51 0.66
N ARG A 223 5.85 8.77 1.05
CA ARG A 223 7.03 9.34 1.75
C ARG A 223 7.75 10.49 1.05
N MET A 224 7.64 10.57 -0.28
CA MET A 224 8.26 11.65 -1.07
C MET A 224 7.70 13.03 -0.70
N VAL A 225 6.39 13.14 -0.47
CA VAL A 225 5.77 14.43 -0.14
C VAL A 225 5.95 14.82 1.32
N LEU A 226 6.42 13.91 2.19
CA LEU A 226 6.77 14.26 3.58
C LEU A 226 8.03 15.13 3.67
N SER A 227 8.99 14.92 2.78
CA SER A 227 10.21 15.73 2.70
C SER A 227 10.13 16.83 1.64
N TYR A 228 9.23 16.65 0.67
CA TYR A 228 9.07 17.55 -0.47
C TYR A 228 7.60 17.72 -0.87
N PRO A 229 6.78 18.41 -0.05
CA PRO A 229 5.34 18.56 -0.30
C PRO A 229 5.04 19.29 -1.63
N ASP A 230 5.86 20.29 -1.98
CA ASP A 230 5.69 21.07 -3.22
C ASP A 230 6.22 20.35 -4.48
N MET A 231 6.70 19.11 -4.37
CA MET A 231 7.32 18.38 -5.48
C MET A 231 6.44 18.34 -6.75
N PRO A 232 5.13 17.98 -6.67
CA PRO A 232 4.30 17.97 -7.88
C PRO A 232 4.19 19.34 -8.54
N ALA A 233 4.01 20.41 -7.76
CA ALA A 233 3.92 21.77 -8.29
C ALA A 233 5.23 22.21 -8.95
N ASP A 234 6.37 22.00 -8.29
CA ASP A 234 7.69 22.33 -8.84
C ASP A 234 7.97 21.61 -10.17
N ILE A 235 7.55 20.35 -10.32
CA ILE A 235 7.70 19.60 -11.58
C ILE A 235 6.81 20.22 -12.66
N LEU A 236 5.52 20.41 -12.37
CA LEU A 236 4.54 20.89 -13.33
C LEU A 236 4.80 22.33 -13.80
N GLU A 237 5.38 23.17 -12.94
CA GLU A 237 5.78 24.53 -13.28
C GLU A 237 7.12 24.62 -14.01
N GLY A 238 7.84 23.50 -14.18
CA GLY A 238 9.15 23.47 -14.83
C GLY A 238 10.31 23.95 -13.94
N ASN A 239 10.09 24.09 -12.63
CA ASN A 239 11.13 24.44 -11.66
C ASN A 239 12.14 23.30 -11.41
N GLY A 240 11.79 22.09 -11.85
CA GLY A 240 12.62 20.89 -11.68
C GLY A 240 12.67 20.39 -10.24
N LEU A 241 13.43 19.31 -10.00
CA LEU A 241 13.53 18.70 -8.67
C LEU A 241 14.60 19.35 -7.79
N LYS A 242 14.22 19.72 -6.57
CA LYS A 242 15.15 20.13 -5.49
C LYS A 242 15.78 18.89 -4.83
N ARG A 243 16.95 18.48 -5.31
CA ARG A 243 17.67 17.25 -4.90
C ARG A 243 17.76 17.04 -3.38
N GLN A 244 17.94 18.11 -2.61
CA GLN A 244 18.06 18.12 -1.15
C GLN A 244 16.77 17.78 -0.40
N LYS A 245 15.62 17.87 -1.07
CA LYS A 245 14.31 17.52 -0.50
C LYS A 245 13.85 16.09 -0.88
N ILE A 246 14.52 15.45 -1.84
CA ILE A 246 14.16 14.10 -2.32
C ILE A 246 14.37 13.07 -1.21
N CYS A 247 13.32 12.33 -0.86
CA CYS A 247 13.38 11.26 0.13
C CYS A 247 14.38 10.18 -0.33
N ARG A 248 15.32 9.79 0.55
CA ARG A 248 16.27 8.69 0.29
C ARG A 248 15.86 7.38 0.97
N THR A 249 14.57 7.23 1.28
CA THR A 249 14.01 6.02 1.87
C THR A 249 14.59 5.61 3.23
N PHE A 250 15.08 6.58 4.03
CA PHE A 250 15.65 6.36 5.37
C PHE A 250 14.70 5.68 6.37
N SER A 251 13.40 5.65 6.07
CA SER A 251 12.34 5.02 6.86
C SER A 251 12.09 5.60 8.25
N ASP A 252 12.73 6.71 8.62
CA ASP A 252 12.45 7.49 9.84
C ASP A 252 10.96 7.86 9.99
N CYS A 253 10.27 8.15 8.88
CA CYS A 253 8.83 8.42 8.84
C CYS A 253 7.98 7.25 9.39
N THR A 254 8.52 6.04 9.41
CA THR A 254 7.90 4.84 9.96
C THR A 254 8.52 4.43 11.30
N THR A 255 9.84 4.54 11.43
CA THR A 255 10.55 4.18 12.67
C THR A 255 10.11 5.04 13.85
N ALA A 256 9.92 6.35 13.67
CA ALA A 256 9.48 7.24 14.75
C ALA A 256 8.10 6.85 15.33
N PRO A 257 7.03 6.69 14.51
CA PRO A 257 5.74 6.20 14.99
C PRO A 257 5.77 4.87 15.73
N ARG A 258 6.62 3.93 15.31
CA ARG A 258 6.78 2.64 16.00
C ARG A 258 7.37 2.78 17.41
N GLN A 259 7.98 3.93 17.71
CA GLN A 259 8.55 4.27 19.01
C GLN A 259 7.68 5.28 19.77
N GLY A 260 6.42 5.45 19.36
CA GLY A 260 5.46 6.37 19.96
C GLY A 260 5.72 7.85 19.67
N MET A 261 6.51 8.17 18.64
CA MET A 261 6.80 9.54 18.20
C MET A 261 5.94 9.93 16.99
N ILE A 262 5.87 11.22 16.66
CA ILE A 262 5.14 11.68 15.49
C ILE A 262 5.81 11.20 14.17
N SER A 263 5.01 11.08 13.10
CA SER A 263 5.52 10.77 11.76
C SER A 263 5.98 12.05 11.05
N GLY A 264 7.08 11.95 10.30
CA GLY A 264 7.63 13.05 9.49
C GLY A 264 8.98 12.72 8.87
N CYS A 265 9.64 13.72 8.28
CA CYS A 265 10.97 13.58 7.69
C CYS A 265 12.07 14.23 8.54
N PHE A 266 12.48 13.56 9.62
CA PHE A 266 13.56 14.02 10.51
C PHE A 266 14.90 14.35 9.82
N PRO A 267 15.32 13.68 8.73
CA PRO A 267 16.60 14.00 8.08
C PRO A 267 16.59 15.24 7.18
N LEU A 268 15.48 15.48 6.45
CA LEU A 268 15.44 16.44 5.34
C LEU A 268 14.52 17.64 5.59
N ASP A 269 13.48 17.47 6.40
CA ASP A 269 12.56 18.56 6.71
C ASP A 269 13.11 19.41 7.89
N PRO A 270 13.31 20.73 7.72
CA PRO A 270 13.88 21.56 8.78
C PRO A 270 13.09 21.59 10.08
N PHE A 271 11.75 21.51 10.01
CA PHE A 271 10.89 21.51 11.18
C PHE A 271 11.11 20.22 11.99
N TYR A 272 11.03 19.05 11.35
CA TYR A 272 11.27 17.77 12.04
C TYR A 272 12.72 17.62 12.50
N LYS A 273 13.68 18.12 11.73
CA LYS A 273 15.11 18.06 12.10
C LYS A 273 15.44 18.85 13.37
N GLY A 274 14.72 19.94 13.63
CA GLY A 274 14.89 20.78 14.82
C GLY A 274 14.21 20.25 16.08
N MET A 275 13.42 19.17 15.98
CA MET A 275 12.66 18.62 17.11
C MET A 275 13.54 17.78 18.04
N PRO A 276 13.25 17.75 19.36
CA PRO A 276 13.91 16.84 20.31
C PRO A 276 13.83 15.36 19.88
N GLU A 277 12.72 14.98 19.25
CA GLU A 277 12.49 13.64 18.70
C GLU A 277 13.52 13.23 17.65
N ALA A 278 14.14 14.18 16.93
CA ALA A 278 15.19 13.89 15.95
C ALA A 278 16.44 13.28 16.63
N ALA A 279 16.86 13.86 17.76
CA ALA A 279 18.00 13.36 18.53
C ALA A 279 17.68 11.98 19.13
N ARG A 280 16.50 11.84 19.74
CA ARG A 280 16.03 10.55 20.29
C ARG A 280 15.96 9.47 19.21
N LEU A 281 15.46 9.78 18.01
CA LEU A 281 15.38 8.83 16.91
C LEU A 281 16.78 8.39 16.46
N LYS A 282 17.74 9.31 16.41
CA LYS A 282 19.14 8.98 16.08
C LYS A 282 19.74 8.01 17.09
N GLU A 283 19.54 8.24 18.38
CA GLU A 283 20.00 7.33 19.45
C GLU A 283 19.36 5.95 19.35
N ILE A 284 18.05 5.88 19.05
CA ILE A 284 17.34 4.61 18.88
C ILE A 284 17.93 3.83 17.69
N LYS A 285 18.15 4.48 16.54
CA LYS A 285 18.73 3.84 15.36
C LYS A 285 20.14 3.31 15.62
N GLN A 286 20.97 4.09 16.31
CA GLN A 286 22.33 3.67 16.67
C GLN A 286 22.35 2.40 17.54
N LYS A 287 21.36 2.24 18.44
CA LYS A 287 21.22 1.04 19.27
C LYS A 287 20.72 -0.19 18.51
N LEU A 288 20.06 0.00 17.36
CA LEU A 288 19.57 -1.09 16.52
C LEU A 288 20.63 -1.59 15.54
N GLU A 289 21.62 -0.74 15.23
CA GLU A 289 22.77 -1.06 14.39
C GLU A 289 23.92 -1.72 15.18
N SER A 290 23.85 -1.74 16.51
CA SER A 290 24.85 -2.29 17.44
C SER A 290 24.47 -3.66 17.98
#